data_AF-A0A1G6REE7-F1
#
_entry.id   AF-A0A1G6REE7-F1
#
_cell.length_a   1.000
_cell.length_b   1.000
_cell.length_c   1.000
_cell.angle_alpha   90.00
_cell.angle_beta   90.00
_cell.angle_gamma   90.00
#
_symmetry.space_group_name_H-M   'P 1'
#
loop_
_entity.id
_entity.type
_entity.pdbx_description
1 polymer ?
#
loop_
_entity_poly.entity_id
_entity_poly.type
_entity_poly.pdbx_seq_one_letter_code
_entity_poly.pdbx_strand_id
1 'polypeptide(L)' 'RHVWEKHKEKVRAHRLSSTGKYLYKKRKETIERSFADAKELHGLRYCRLRGREKVQEQALMTAAAQNIKKIANHLTKAG' A
#
# COMPACT_ATOMS: atom_id res chain seq x y z
N ARG A 1 19.15 23.00 -3.61
CA ARG A 1 18.32 21.99 -4.30
C ARG A 1 18.68 20.62 -3.73
N HIS A 2 17.72 19.85 -3.22
CA HIS A 2 17.93 18.55 -2.58
C HIS A 2 18.16 17.45 -3.63
N VAL A 3 18.94 16.41 -3.30
CA VAL A 3 19.30 15.31 -4.24
C VAL A 3 18.07 14.70 -4.91
N TRP A 4 16.97 14.57 -4.17
CA TRP A 4 15.72 13.94 -4.65
C TRP A 4 14.74 14.89 -5.35
N GLU A 5 15.06 16.17 -5.46
CA GLU A 5 14.11 17.19 -5.89
C GLU A 5 13.64 16.98 -7.34
N LYS A 6 14.56 16.66 -8.24
CA LYS A 6 14.24 16.31 -9.65
C LYS A 6 13.32 15.08 -9.74
N HIS A 7 13.51 14.09 -8.88
CA HIS A 7 12.65 12.90 -8.85
C HIS A 7 11.25 13.22 -8.32
N LYS A 8 11.16 14.04 -7.26
CA LYS A 8 9.86 14.52 -6.73
C LYS A 8 9.08 15.30 -7.77
N GLU A 9 9.73 16.17 -8.54
CA GLU A 9 9.12 16.92 -9.63
C GLU A 9 8.54 15.99 -10.71
N LYS A 10 9.30 14.96 -11.14
CA LYS A 10 8.82 13.95 -12.10
C LYS A 10 7.58 13.21 -11.59
N VAL A 11 7.59 12.75 -10.34
CA VAL A 11 6.45 12.05 -9.73
C VAL A 11 5.23 12.97 -9.63
N ARG A 12 5.44 14.26 -9.29
CA ARG A 12 4.37 15.26 -9.24
C ARG A 12 3.75 15.49 -10.63
N ALA A 13 4.57 15.66 -11.66
CA ALA A 13 4.10 15.80 -13.03
C ALA A 13 3.28 14.58 -13.47
N HIS A 14 3.78 13.37 -13.20
CA HIS A 14 3.04 12.13 -13.48
C HIS A 14 1.70 12.06 -12.76
N ARG A 15 1.63 12.44 -11.49
CA ARG A 15 0.38 12.45 -10.71
C ARG A 15 -0.67 13.41 -11.30
N LEU A 16 -0.23 14.52 -11.90
CA LEU A 16 -1.10 15.54 -12.49
C LEU A 16 -1.58 15.19 -13.91
N SER A 17 -0.91 14.25 -14.59
CA SER A 17 -1.38 13.71 -15.89
C SER A 17 -2.78 13.10 -15.78
N SER A 18 -3.49 12.97 -16.91
CA SER A 18 -4.81 12.32 -16.98
C SER A 18 -4.78 10.90 -16.42
N THR A 19 -3.82 10.08 -16.87
CA THR A 19 -3.59 8.71 -16.37
C THR A 19 -3.25 8.70 -14.88
N GLY A 20 -2.42 9.64 -14.42
CA GLY A 20 -2.06 9.78 -13.01
C GLY A 20 -3.27 10.07 -12.12
N LYS A 21 -4.16 10.98 -12.55
CA LYS A 21 -5.40 11.31 -11.85
C LYS A 21 -6.36 10.11 -11.80
N TYR A 22 -6.52 9.38 -12.90
CA TYR A 22 -7.32 8.16 -12.96
C TYR A 22 -6.80 7.10 -11.99
N LEU A 23 -5.51 6.79 -12.05
CA LEU A 23 -4.87 5.83 -11.15
C LEU A 23 -4.98 6.27 -9.69
N TYR A 24 -4.77 7.56 -9.40
CA TYR A 24 -4.89 8.09 -8.05
C TYR A 24 -6.28 7.87 -7.46
N LYS A 25 -7.36 8.06 -8.24
CA LYS A 25 -8.73 7.75 -7.80
C LYS A 25 -8.88 6.27 -7.44
N LYS A 26 -8.38 5.36 -8.28
CA LYS A 26 -8.43 3.90 -8.05
C LYS A 26 -7.62 3.44 -6.84
N ARG A 27 -6.50 4.09 -6.54
CA ARG A 27 -5.66 3.76 -5.36
C ARG A 27 -6.40 4.01 -4.05
N LYS A 28 -7.18 5.10 -3.95
CA LYS A 28 -7.99 5.40 -2.75
C LYS A 28 -8.98 4.29 -2.42
N GLU A 29 -9.59 3.71 -3.47
CA GLU A 29 -10.61 2.68 -3.33
C GLU A 29 -10.03 1.30 -2.96
N THR A 30 -8.81 1.02 -3.41
CA THR A 30 -8.22 -0.33 -3.35
C THR A 30 -7.00 -0.38 -2.43
N ILE A 31 -5.93 0.29 -2.83
CA ILE A 31 -4.63 0.25 -2.17
C ILE A 31 -4.71 0.91 -0.78
N GLU A 32 -5.16 2.16 -0.70
CA GLU A 32 -5.20 2.92 0.55
C GLU A 32 -6.10 2.27 1.59
N ARG A 33 -7.20 1.63 1.16
CA ARG A 33 -8.07 0.84 2.04
C ARG A 33 -7.33 -0.34 2.66
N SER A 34 -6.58 -1.12 1.87
CA SER A 34 -5.77 -2.24 2.39
C SER A 34 -4.72 -1.79 3.41
N PHE A 35 -4.09 -0.63 3.17
CA PHE A 35 -3.12 -0.06 4.10
C PHE A 35 -3.78 0.46 5.39
N ALA A 36 -4.97 1.06 5.29
CA ALA A 36 -5.74 1.48 6.47
C ALA A 36 -6.12 0.26 7.33
N ASP A 37 -6.60 -0.82 6.72
CA ASP A 37 -6.90 -2.07 7.42
C ASP A 37 -5.64 -2.66 8.08
N ALA A 38 -4.50 -2.65 7.37
CA ALA A 38 -3.22 -3.09 7.92
C ALA A 38 -2.79 -2.26 9.14
N LYS A 39 -3.00 -0.93 9.07
CA LYS A 39 -2.68 -0.01 10.16
C LYS A 39 -3.50 -0.29 11.41
N GLU A 40 -4.82 -0.41 11.28
CA GLU A 40 -5.74 -0.49 12.42
C GLU A 40 -5.94 -1.94 12.90
N LEU A 41 -6.15 -2.90 11.99
CA LEU A 41 -6.50 -4.28 12.34
C LEU A 41 -5.28 -5.17 12.58
N HIS A 42 -4.15 -4.88 11.93
CA HIS A 42 -2.93 -5.69 12.02
C HIS A 42 -1.83 -5.03 12.88
N GLY A 43 -2.18 -3.95 13.59
CA GLY A 43 -1.32 -3.31 14.58
C GLY A 43 -0.07 -2.65 13.98
N LEU A 44 -0.14 -2.17 12.73
CA LEU A 44 0.94 -1.40 12.10
C LEU A 44 0.91 0.09 12.44
N ARG A 45 -0.04 0.53 13.30
CA ARG A 45 -0.04 1.90 13.84
C ARG A 45 1.25 2.23 14.60
N TYR A 46 1.85 1.23 15.26
CA TYR A 46 3.13 1.37 15.97
C TYR A 46 4.05 0.19 15.65
N CYS A 47 5.36 0.43 15.70
CA CYS A 47 6.35 -0.65 15.61
C CYS A 47 6.35 -1.41 16.95
N ARG A 48 5.71 -2.59 16.98
CA ARG A 48 5.58 -3.40 18.20
C ARG A 48 6.82 -4.24 18.51
N LEU A 49 7.65 -4.48 17.49
CA LEU A 49 8.85 -5.30 17.58
C LEU A 49 10.10 -4.42 17.53
N ARG A 50 11.14 -4.83 18.25
CA ARG A 50 12.46 -4.16 18.20
C ARG A 50 13.28 -4.69 17.03
N GLY A 51 13.85 -3.77 16.26
CA GLY A 51 14.71 -4.08 15.10
C GLY A 51 13.94 -4.11 13.77
N ARG A 52 14.62 -3.66 12.71
CA ARG A 52 14.04 -3.51 11.36
C ARG A 52 13.52 -4.84 10.82
N GLU A 53 14.28 -5.91 10.97
CA GLU A 53 13.96 -7.23 10.42
C GLU A 53 12.64 -7.77 10.98
N LYS A 54 12.45 -7.68 12.30
CA LYS A 54 11.23 -8.16 12.95
C LYS A 54 9.99 -7.36 12.55
N VAL A 55 10.11 -6.03 12.44
CA VAL A 55 9.01 -5.18 11.95
C VAL A 55 8.69 -5.50 10.49
N GLN A 56 9.71 -5.76 9.66
CA GLN A 56 9.52 -6.16 8.27
C GLN A 56 8.82 -7.50 8.16
N GLU A 57 9.20 -8.49 8.96
CA GLU A 57 8.55 -9.80 9.00
C GLU A 57 7.05 -9.66 9.31
N GLN A 58 6.68 -8.89 10.33
CA GLN A 58 5.28 -8.60 10.65
C GLN A 58 4.55 -7.97 9.44
N ALA A 59 5.16 -6.98 8.79
CA ALA A 59 4.55 -6.29 7.65
C ALA A 59 4.36 -7.23 6.44
N LEU A 60 5.35 -8.08 6.15
CA LEU A 60 5.30 -9.04 5.05
C LEU A 60 4.24 -10.13 5.30
N MET A 61 4.19 -10.68 6.51
CA MET A 61 3.16 -11.66 6.87
C MET A 61 1.75 -11.07 6.82
N THR A 62 1.59 -9.82 7.26
CA THR A 62 0.31 -9.09 7.14
C THR A 62 -0.11 -8.94 5.68
N ALA A 63 0.82 -8.51 4.82
CA ALA A 63 0.55 -8.35 3.39
C ALA A 63 0.23 -9.69 2.71
N ALA A 64 0.92 -10.77 3.07
CA ALA A 64 0.65 -12.11 2.56
C ALA A 64 -0.78 -12.56 2.90
N ALA A 65 -1.21 -12.41 4.15
CA ALA A 65 -2.58 -12.74 4.57
C ALA A 65 -3.64 -11.90 3.82
N GLN A 66 -3.42 -10.59 3.67
CA GLN A 66 -4.31 -9.71 2.91
C GLN A 66 -4.40 -10.12 1.43
N ASN A 67 -3.27 -10.51 0.82
CA ASN A 67 -3.22 -10.98 -0.57
C ASN A 67 -3.98 -12.30 -0.74
N ILE A 68 -3.83 -13.26 0.18
CA ILE A 68 -4.58 -14.52 0.15
C ILE A 68 -6.10 -14.25 0.22
N LYS A 69 -6.53 -13.39 1.16
CA LYS A 69 -7.94 -12.97 1.26
C LYS A 69 -8.44 -12.35 -0.04
N LYS A 70 -7.62 -11.51 -0.67
CA LYS A 70 -7.95 -10.87 -1.95
C LYS A 70 -8.11 -11.90 -3.07
N ILE A 71 -7.21 -12.88 -3.18
CA ILE A 71 -7.28 -13.96 -4.16
C ILE A 71 -8.56 -14.77 -3.95
N ALA A 72 -8.84 -15.21 -2.72
CA ALA A 72 -10.05 -15.96 -2.40
C ALA A 72 -11.32 -15.19 -2.82
N ASN A 73 -11.42 -13.91 -2.47
CA ASN A 73 -12.55 -13.06 -2.87
C ASN A 73 -12.69 -12.90 -4.39
N HIS A 74 -11.59 -12.89 -5.14
CA HIS A 74 -11.66 -12.84 -6.60
C HIS A 74 -12.16 -14.16 -7.18
N LEU A 75 -11.67 -15.30 -6.67
CA LEU A 75 -12.08 -16.63 -7.11
C LEU A 75 -13.56 -16.89 -6.80
N THR A 76 -14.03 -16.54 -5.60
CA THR A 76 -15.44 -16.70 -5.20
C THR A 76 -16.42 -15.84 -6.01
N LYS A 77 -15.98 -14.71 -6.56
CA LYS A 77 -16.82 -13.85 -7.42
C LYS A 77 -16.80 -14.28 -8.89
N ALA A 78 -15.85 -15.12 -9.27
CA ALA A 78 -15.65 -15.57 -10.65
C ALA A 78 -16.32 -16.93 -10.92
N GLY A 79 -16.59 -17.73 -9.87
CA GLY A 79 -17.50 -18.87 -9.92
C GLY A 79 -18.92 -18.46 -9.57
#